data_AF-A0A8S2F185-F1
#
_entry.id   AF-A0A8S2F185-F1
#
_cell.length_a   1.000
_cell.length_b   1.000
_cell.length_c   1.000
_cell.angle_alpha   90.00
_cell.angle_beta   90.00
_cell.angle_gamma   90.00
#
_symmetry.space_group_name_H-M   'P 1'
#
loop_
_entity.id
_entity.type
_entity.pdbx_description
1 polymer ?
#
loop_
_entity_poly.entity_id
_entity_poly.type
_entity_poly.pdbx_seq_one_letter_code
_entity_poly.pdbx_strand_id
1 'polypeptide(L)'
;ATFEKLDHEVKEINTNADALKRNFSELTELKHNLSMTQGFFDDARPTDHDIVPAREMEIAASGQPLKLGFITGVIPRERMPTFERMLWRVCRGNVFLKQADIPEQVEDPITGEKVHKTVFVIFFQGEQLKNRVQKICEGFRANIYPCPENPQERRELAMGVMTRLEDLGVVLRQTQEHRQRVLAATSRNLSTWQIKVRKIKAIYHTMNMFNNDVARKCLIAECWAPVTELDRIQLALRKGSEQTGGTVQSVLNRMNTTENPPTFNKSNKFTQGFQNLIDAYGVATYREVNPMPYTVITFPFLFAVMFGDAGHGIIMLLFALWMVLKEKTLKDKWKDIEVWTIFFGGRYIILLMALFSIYTGMLYNDVFSKSLNIFGSSWRVGFDDQFLNASETVTLEPVPYNYTHSKDYVKMYSGVPYPFGLDPIWQLAENKITFTNSMKMKFAIIIGIFQMAFGVTLSMWNHLFFNHHYAIFVEFLPQLIFLICIFFYLIILIFYKWTHYDGSNADIAPSLLIHLIDMILMSYPNEPASSKQFYPGQ
;
A
#
# COMPACT_ATOMS: atom_id res chain seq x y z
N ALA A 1 1.57 36.35 15.62
CA ALA A 1 1.20 37.60 14.93
C ALA A 1 0.59 37.37 13.54
N THR A 2 1.37 37.10 12.48
CA THR A 2 0.81 37.00 11.10
C THR A 2 -0.04 35.74 10.87
N PHE A 3 0.40 34.58 11.39
CA PHE A 3 -0.35 33.33 11.28
C PHE A 3 -1.68 33.34 12.04
N GLU A 4 -1.67 33.83 13.28
CA GLU A 4 -2.88 33.93 14.11
C GLU A 4 -3.90 34.88 13.49
N LYS A 5 -3.43 35.99 12.91
CA LYS A 5 -4.31 36.92 12.19
C LYS A 5 -4.98 36.25 11.00
N LEU A 6 -4.22 35.49 10.20
CA LEU A 6 -4.74 34.76 9.05
C LEU A 6 -5.72 33.65 9.46
N ASP A 7 -5.40 32.90 10.52
CA ASP A 7 -6.29 31.87 11.06
C ASP A 7 -7.60 32.47 11.58
N HIS A 8 -7.53 33.59 12.30
CA HIS A 8 -8.72 34.32 12.75
C HIS A 8 -9.55 34.82 11.57
N GLU A 9 -8.92 35.45 10.58
CA GLU A 9 -9.59 35.96 9.38
C GLU A 9 -10.30 34.84 8.61
N VAL A 10 -9.67 33.68 8.43
CA VAL A 10 -10.30 32.53 7.74
C VAL A 10 -11.45 31.94 8.57
N LYS A 11 -11.30 31.83 9.90
CA LYS A 11 -12.37 31.34 10.78
C LYS A 11 -13.58 32.26 10.74
N GLU A 12 -13.37 33.57 10.85
CA GLU A 12 -14.42 34.58 10.81
C GLU A 12 -15.15 34.58 9.46
N ILE A 13 -14.42 34.50 8.35
CA ILE A 13 -15.00 34.39 7.01
C ILE A 13 -15.87 33.13 6.90
N ASN A 14 -15.43 31.98 7.44
CA ASN A 14 -16.21 30.74 7.38
C ASN A 14 -17.48 30.82 8.23
N THR A 15 -17.40 31.33 9.46
CA THR A 15 -18.59 31.49 10.32
C THR A 15 -19.60 32.45 9.71
N ASN A 16 -19.14 33.55 9.11
CA ASN A 16 -20.01 34.51 8.46
C ASN A 16 -20.62 33.94 7.17
N ALA A 17 -19.84 33.18 6.39
CA ALA A 17 -20.35 32.53 5.18
C ALA A 17 -21.42 31.49 5.51
N ASP A 18 -21.24 30.68 6.54
CA ASP A 18 -22.23 29.67 6.95
C ASP A 18 -23.53 30.33 7.45
N ALA A 19 -23.42 31.41 8.22
CA ALA A 19 -24.58 32.20 8.67
C ALA A 19 -25.33 32.85 7.49
N LEU A 20 -24.60 33.46 6.55
CA LEU A 20 -25.19 34.06 5.34
C LEU A 20 -25.87 33.02 4.46
N LYS A 21 -25.26 31.83 4.32
CA LYS A 21 -25.81 30.74 3.53
C LYS A 21 -27.10 30.19 4.14
N ARG A 22 -27.14 30.03 5.47
CA ARG A 22 -28.36 29.65 6.19
C ARG A 22 -29.47 30.67 5.99
N ASN A 23 -29.18 31.96 6.17
CA ASN A 23 -30.16 33.04 5.95
C ASN A 23 -30.67 33.06 4.50
N PHE A 24 -29.79 32.80 3.53
CA PHE A 24 -30.15 32.72 2.12
C PHE A 24 -31.10 31.54 1.83
N SER A 25 -30.83 30.37 2.40
CA SER A 25 -31.72 29.20 2.29
C SER A 25 -33.09 29.44 2.93
N GLU A 26 -33.14 30.02 4.13
CA GLU A 26 -34.40 30.36 4.82
C GLU A 26 -35.24 31.36 4.00
N LEU A 27 -34.61 32.39 3.41
CA LEU A 27 -35.31 33.35 2.55
C LEU A 27 -35.75 32.75 1.20
N THR A 28 -35.00 31.78 0.68
CA THR A 28 -35.35 31.07 -0.56
C THR A 28 -36.60 30.21 -0.34
N GLU A 29 -36.68 29.49 0.79
CA GLU A 29 -37.88 28.77 1.19
C GLU A 29 -39.08 29.71 1.37
N LEU A 30 -38.87 30.86 2.03
CA LEU A 30 -39.90 31.87 2.22
C LEU A 30 -40.41 32.43 0.88
N LYS A 31 -39.52 32.69 -0.09
CA LYS A 31 -39.90 33.13 -1.45
C LYS A 31 -40.83 32.11 -2.12
N HIS A 32 -40.46 30.82 -2.09
CA HIS A 32 -41.30 29.77 -2.68
C HIS A 32 -42.63 29.62 -1.93
N ASN A 33 -42.61 29.73 -0.61
CA ASN A 33 -43.80 29.71 0.22
C ASN A 33 -44.77 30.84 -0.18
N LEU A 34 -44.31 32.08 -0.27
CA LEU A 34 -45.12 33.24 -0.64
C LEU A 34 -45.64 33.15 -2.09
N SER A 35 -44.82 32.67 -3.03
CA SER A 35 -45.23 32.51 -4.43
C SER A 35 -46.32 31.44 -4.61
N MET A 36 -46.20 30.30 -3.94
CA MET A 36 -47.14 29.18 -4.08
C MET A 36 -48.41 29.40 -3.25
N THR A 37 -48.29 30.04 -2.08
CA THR A 37 -49.46 30.43 -1.26
C THR A 37 -50.37 31.41 -1.97
N GLN A 38 -49.82 32.35 -2.74
CA GLN A 38 -50.64 33.27 -3.53
C GLN A 38 -51.61 32.51 -4.46
N GLY A 39 -51.14 31.48 -5.17
CA GLY A 39 -52.01 30.63 -5.99
C GLY A 39 -53.10 29.92 -5.18
N PHE A 40 -52.78 29.41 -3.99
CA PHE A 40 -53.76 28.71 -3.15
C PHE A 40 -54.90 29.59 -2.63
N PHE A 41 -54.63 30.86 -2.37
CA PHE A 41 -55.62 31.85 -1.93
C PHE A 41 -56.43 32.42 -3.10
N ASP A 42 -55.83 32.52 -4.29
CA ASP A 42 -56.53 32.94 -5.51
C ASP A 42 -57.51 31.84 -5.97
N ASP A 43 -57.15 30.55 -5.87
CA ASP A 43 -58.03 29.39 -6.11
C ASP A 43 -59.13 29.20 -5.05
N ALA A 44 -59.00 29.80 -3.86
CA ALA A 44 -59.99 29.70 -2.78
C ALA A 44 -61.10 30.74 -2.89
N ARG A 45 -61.06 31.63 -3.89
CA ARG A 45 -62.20 32.47 -4.24
C ARG A 45 -63.19 31.59 -4.99
N PRO A 46 -64.43 31.42 -4.52
CA PRO A 46 -65.39 30.57 -5.22
C PRO A 46 -65.64 31.15 -6.61
N THR A 47 -65.15 30.47 -7.64
CA THR A 47 -65.76 30.51 -8.96
C THR A 47 -67.12 29.83 -8.84
N ASP A 48 -68.18 30.46 -9.36
CA ASP A 48 -69.61 30.10 -9.25
C ASP A 48 -70.03 28.69 -9.74
N HIS A 49 -69.08 27.78 -9.93
CA HIS A 49 -69.32 26.42 -10.39
C HIS A 49 -68.37 25.46 -9.68
N ASP A 50 -68.69 25.04 -8.45
CA ASP A 50 -68.30 23.71 -7.96
C ASP A 50 -69.28 23.23 -6.89
N ILE A 51 -69.82 22.03 -7.14
CA ILE A 51 -70.88 21.36 -6.38
C ILE A 51 -70.31 20.91 -5.03
N VAL A 52 -70.72 21.56 -3.94
CA VAL A 52 -70.51 21.07 -2.57
C VAL A 52 -71.57 20.00 -2.26
N PRO A 53 -71.21 18.81 -1.75
CA PRO A 53 -72.19 17.81 -1.31
C PRO A 53 -73.00 18.32 -0.13
N ALA A 54 -74.32 18.22 -0.23
CA ALA A 54 -75.33 18.79 0.66
C ALA A 54 -75.42 18.15 2.07
N ARG A 55 -74.35 18.20 2.88
CA ARG A 55 -74.43 17.75 4.29
C ARG A 55 -73.82 18.67 5.36
N GLU A 56 -73.42 19.89 5.01
CA GLU A 56 -72.94 20.88 5.99
C GLU A 56 -73.65 22.25 5.88
N MET A 57 -74.86 22.28 5.32
CA MET A 57 -75.67 23.50 5.19
C MET A 57 -76.58 23.82 6.39
N GLU A 58 -76.49 23.08 7.51
CA GLU A 58 -77.34 23.30 8.69
C GLU A 58 -76.65 24.02 9.87
N ILE A 59 -75.40 24.48 9.75
CA ILE A 59 -74.72 25.24 10.82
C ILE A 59 -74.55 26.74 10.47
N ALA A 60 -74.95 27.17 9.27
CA ALA A 60 -74.89 28.56 8.83
C ALA A 60 -76.07 29.44 9.29
N ALA A 61 -76.70 29.12 10.43
CA ALA A 61 -77.78 29.90 11.03
C ALA A 61 -77.33 30.76 12.24
N SER A 62 -76.03 31.05 12.37
CA SER A 62 -75.54 32.06 13.33
C SER A 62 -74.55 33.00 12.63
N GLY A 63 -74.97 34.25 12.42
CA GLY A 63 -74.28 35.26 11.61
C GLY A 63 -73.01 35.84 12.23
N GLN A 64 -72.02 35.01 12.58
CA GLN A 64 -70.65 35.45 12.80
C GLN A 64 -69.78 35.14 11.57
N PRO A 65 -68.96 36.08 11.07
CA PRO A 65 -67.99 35.77 10.02
C PRO A 65 -67.02 34.71 10.56
N LEU A 66 -67.02 33.53 9.94
CA LEU A 66 -66.08 32.46 10.24
C LEU A 66 -64.65 32.93 9.93
N LYS A 67 -63.90 33.38 10.95
CA LYS A 67 -62.48 33.71 10.80
C LYS A 67 -61.65 32.42 10.83
N LEU A 68 -61.31 31.90 9.64
CA LEU A 68 -60.40 30.77 9.48
C LEU A 68 -58.96 31.22 9.75
N GLY A 69 -58.27 30.49 10.63
CA GLY A 69 -56.82 30.65 10.81
C GLY A 69 -56.07 29.76 9.83
N PHE A 70 -54.87 30.16 9.41
CA PHE A 70 -54.02 29.32 8.59
C PHE A 70 -52.56 29.32 9.07
N ILE A 71 -51.85 28.23 8.75
CA ILE A 71 -50.40 28.09 8.95
C ILE A 71 -49.78 27.69 7.61
N THR A 72 -48.67 28.34 7.25
CA THR A 72 -47.89 28.06 6.04
C THR A 72 -46.50 27.58 6.41
N GLY A 73 -46.01 26.56 5.71
CA GLY A 73 -44.68 26.02 5.97
C GLY A 73 -44.13 25.21 4.82
N VAL A 74 -42.90 24.75 5.01
CA VAL A 74 -42.16 23.92 4.05
C VAL A 74 -41.69 22.65 4.75
N ILE A 75 -41.87 21.50 4.10
CA ILE A 75 -41.49 20.18 4.61
C ILE A 75 -40.80 19.36 3.50
N PRO A 76 -39.84 18.46 3.83
CA PRO A 76 -39.30 17.52 2.85
C PRO A 76 -40.40 16.65 2.23
N ARG A 77 -40.34 16.50 0.90
CA ARG A 77 -41.36 15.79 0.11
C ARG A 77 -41.59 14.36 0.57
N GLU A 78 -40.53 13.66 0.97
CA GLU A 78 -40.58 12.28 1.47
C GLU A 78 -41.43 12.14 2.75
N ARG A 79 -41.47 13.17 3.59
CA ARG A 79 -42.21 13.15 4.86
C ARG A 79 -43.66 13.58 4.70
N MET A 80 -44.04 14.14 3.55
CA MET A 80 -45.36 14.72 3.32
C MET A 80 -46.52 13.72 3.48
N PRO A 81 -46.47 12.48 2.93
CA PRO A 81 -47.57 11.52 3.08
C PRO A 81 -47.80 11.09 4.54
N THR A 82 -46.73 10.99 5.33
CA THR A 82 -46.82 10.63 6.76
C THR A 82 -47.34 11.81 7.58
N PHE A 83 -46.94 13.04 7.21
CA PHE A 83 -47.41 14.27 7.81
C PHE A 83 -48.92 14.46 7.62
N GLU A 84 -49.43 14.28 6.40
CA GLU A 84 -50.86 14.35 6.07
C GLU A 84 -51.69 13.34 6.89
N ARG A 85 -51.24 12.08 6.95
CA ARG A 85 -51.91 11.03 7.73
C ARG A 85 -51.96 11.35 9.22
N MET A 86 -50.90 11.93 9.77
CA MET A 86 -50.86 12.33 11.18
C MET A 86 -51.80 13.51 11.46
N LEU A 87 -51.80 14.52 10.57
CA LEU A 87 -52.68 15.68 10.66
C LEU A 87 -54.16 15.24 10.64
N TRP A 88 -54.54 14.37 9.71
CA TRP A 88 -55.89 13.82 9.61
C TRP A 88 -56.33 13.07 10.88
N ARG A 89 -55.46 12.20 11.41
CA ARG A 89 -55.75 11.38 12.60
C ARG A 89 -55.92 12.21 13.88
N VAL A 90 -55.05 13.19 14.11
CA VAL A 90 -55.06 14.01 15.34
C VAL A 90 -56.18 15.06 15.31
N CYS A 91 -56.43 15.65 14.14
CA CYS A 91 -57.44 16.68 13.97
C CYS A 91 -58.82 16.13 13.59
N ARG A 92 -58.98 14.80 13.47
CA ARG A 92 -60.23 14.09 13.14
C ARG A 92 -60.91 14.62 11.87
N GLY A 93 -60.12 15.05 10.88
CA GLY A 93 -60.63 15.61 9.62
C GLY A 93 -61.04 17.09 9.66
N ASN A 94 -60.94 17.78 10.80
CA ASN A 94 -61.37 19.18 10.96
C ASN A 94 -60.35 20.22 10.45
N VAL A 95 -59.44 19.82 9.56
CA VAL A 95 -58.32 20.64 9.08
C VAL A 95 -58.17 20.42 7.58
N PHE A 96 -58.08 21.51 6.82
CA PHE A 96 -57.95 21.47 5.37
C PHE A 96 -56.50 21.76 4.96
N LEU A 97 -55.89 20.83 4.22
CA LEU A 97 -54.49 20.88 3.79
C LEU A 97 -54.42 21.12 2.28
N LYS A 98 -53.75 22.19 1.84
CA LYS A 98 -53.30 22.37 0.46
C LYS A 98 -51.78 22.19 0.39
N GLN A 99 -51.29 21.56 -0.67
CA GLN A 99 -49.85 21.30 -0.86
C GLN A 99 -49.42 21.59 -2.29
N ALA A 100 -48.20 22.09 -2.47
CA ALA A 100 -47.56 22.32 -3.78
C ALA A 100 -46.08 21.95 -3.69
N ASP A 101 -45.65 21.14 -4.65
CA ASP A 101 -44.25 20.74 -4.74
C ASP A 101 -43.39 21.86 -5.32
N ILE A 102 -42.23 22.12 -4.71
CA ILE A 102 -41.23 23.00 -5.30
C ILE A 102 -40.50 22.19 -6.39
N PRO A 103 -40.45 22.68 -7.64
CA PRO A 103 -39.85 21.92 -8.74
C PRO A 103 -38.33 21.78 -8.58
N GLU A 104 -37.68 22.78 -7.98
CA GLU A 104 -36.24 22.82 -7.75
C GLU A 104 -35.86 22.21 -6.39
N GLN A 105 -34.64 21.67 -6.31
CA GLN A 105 -34.07 21.23 -5.03
C GLN A 105 -33.56 22.43 -4.25
N VAL A 106 -34.08 22.63 -3.04
CA VAL A 106 -33.68 23.71 -2.14
C VAL A 106 -32.74 23.14 -1.08
N GLU A 107 -31.71 23.91 -0.73
CA GLU A 107 -30.78 23.53 0.33
C GLU A 107 -31.45 23.70 1.70
N ASP A 108 -31.45 22.64 2.51
CA ASP A 108 -32.05 22.68 3.84
C ASP A 108 -31.21 23.56 4.79
N PRO A 109 -31.78 24.59 5.45
CA PRO A 109 -31.01 25.53 6.30
C PRO A 109 -30.29 24.88 7.49
N ILE A 110 -30.66 23.66 7.87
CA ILE A 110 -30.08 22.95 9.01
C ILE A 110 -29.03 21.91 8.58
N THR A 111 -29.30 21.13 7.52
CA THR A 111 -28.41 20.05 7.08
C THR A 111 -27.47 20.46 5.94
N GLY A 112 -27.80 21.52 5.19
CA GLY A 112 -27.04 21.93 4.00
C GLY A 112 -27.19 20.98 2.82
N GLU A 113 -28.11 20.01 2.89
CA GLU A 113 -28.37 19.07 1.80
C GLU A 113 -29.43 19.62 0.84
N LYS A 114 -29.27 19.33 -0.45
CA LYS A 114 -30.26 19.68 -1.48
C LYS A 114 -31.37 18.64 -1.46
N VAL A 115 -32.56 19.04 -1.03
CA VAL A 115 -33.71 18.15 -0.87
C VAL A 115 -34.91 18.72 -1.63
N HIS A 116 -35.73 17.84 -2.21
CA HIS A 116 -37.03 18.25 -2.74
C HIS A 116 -37.97 18.55 -1.57
N LYS A 117 -38.49 19.78 -1.55
CA LYS A 117 -39.39 20.25 -0.51
C LYS A 117 -40.76 20.59 -1.09
N THR A 118 -41.78 20.47 -0.26
CA THR A 118 -43.18 20.75 -0.59
C THR A 118 -43.66 21.88 0.33
N VAL A 119 -44.32 22.88 -0.25
CA VAL A 119 -45.01 23.96 0.47
C VAL A 119 -46.37 23.45 0.88
N PHE A 120 -46.78 23.70 2.11
CA PHE A 120 -48.11 23.38 2.60
C PHE A 120 -48.81 24.58 3.23
N VAL A 121 -50.13 24.59 3.12
CA VAL A 121 -51.02 25.55 3.79
C VAL A 121 -52.09 24.76 4.51
N ILE A 122 -52.22 25.00 5.82
CA ILE A 122 -53.17 24.32 6.67
C ILE A 122 -54.19 25.33 7.17
N PHE A 123 -55.46 25.14 6.83
CA PHE A 123 -56.57 25.94 7.33
C PHE A 123 -57.25 25.22 8.49
N PHE A 124 -57.52 25.94 9.57
CA PHE A 124 -58.16 25.42 10.78
C PHE A 124 -59.03 26.48 11.43
N GLN A 125 -59.97 26.03 12.28
CA GLN A 125 -60.84 26.91 13.04
C GLN A 125 -60.59 26.75 14.55
N GLY A 126 -60.30 27.85 15.24
CA GLY A 126 -60.08 27.88 16.69
C GLY A 126 -58.64 27.66 17.15
N GLU A 127 -58.28 28.24 18.29
CA GLU A 127 -56.91 28.23 18.83
C GLU A 127 -56.43 26.86 19.31
N GLN A 128 -57.32 26.00 19.77
CA GLN A 128 -56.95 24.65 20.22
C GLN A 128 -56.39 23.79 19.07
N LEU A 129 -56.96 23.92 17.87
CA LEU A 129 -56.45 23.24 16.68
C LEU A 129 -55.12 23.87 16.22
N LYS A 130 -54.97 25.19 16.26
CA LYS A 130 -53.69 25.89 15.98
C LYS A 130 -52.53 25.29 16.78
N ASN A 131 -52.69 25.16 18.10
CA ASN A 131 -51.65 24.63 18.98
C ASN A 131 -51.32 23.15 18.71
N ARG A 132 -52.31 22.34 18.28
CA ARG A 132 -52.07 20.95 17.88
C ARG A 132 -51.32 20.86 16.56
N VAL A 133 -51.73 21.65 15.56
CA VAL A 133 -51.07 21.70 14.24
C VAL A 133 -49.63 22.18 14.37
N GLN A 134 -49.38 23.21 15.18
CA GLN A 134 -48.03 23.71 15.42
C GLN A 134 -47.12 22.65 16.04
N LYS A 135 -47.59 21.89 17.05
CA LYS A 135 -46.83 20.77 17.63
C LYS A 135 -46.53 19.66 16.63
N ILE A 136 -47.45 19.38 15.70
CA ILE A 136 -47.21 18.40 14.62
C ILE A 136 -46.14 18.94 13.66
N CYS A 137 -46.21 20.20 13.27
CA CYS A 137 -45.20 20.84 12.41
C CYS A 137 -43.80 20.78 13.05
N GLU A 138 -43.69 21.11 14.34
CA GLU A 138 -42.44 21.00 15.11
C GLU A 138 -41.95 19.54 15.19
N GLY A 139 -42.84 18.57 15.43
CA GLY A 139 -42.50 17.15 15.51
C GLY A 139 -41.95 16.56 14.20
N PHE A 140 -42.45 17.03 13.05
CA PHE A 140 -41.95 16.62 11.73
C PHE A 140 -40.75 17.45 11.24
N ARG A 141 -40.33 18.46 12.01
CA ARG A 141 -39.29 19.45 11.65
C ARG A 141 -39.64 20.22 10.37
N ALA A 142 -40.90 20.65 10.26
CA ALA A 142 -41.33 21.56 9.20
C ALA A 142 -40.94 23.00 9.55
N ASN A 143 -40.44 23.76 8.57
CA ASN A 143 -40.12 25.17 8.74
C ASN A 143 -41.40 25.98 8.54
N ILE A 144 -41.84 26.68 9.58
CA ILE A 144 -43.05 27.52 9.55
C ILE A 144 -42.64 28.95 9.23
N TYR A 145 -43.32 29.56 8.26
CA TYR A 145 -43.06 30.93 7.84
C TYR A 145 -44.30 31.83 8.04
N PRO A 146 -44.13 33.08 8.51
CA PRO A 146 -45.23 34.02 8.64
C PRO A 146 -45.71 34.47 7.25
N CYS A 147 -47.01 34.33 6.99
CA CYS A 147 -47.63 34.76 5.73
C CYS A 147 -48.82 35.70 6.03
N PRO A 148 -48.79 36.96 5.57
CA PRO A 148 -49.89 37.91 5.77
C PRO A 148 -51.22 37.43 5.16
N GLU A 149 -52.34 37.76 5.81
CA GLU A 149 -53.69 37.48 5.31
C GLU A 149 -54.03 38.39 4.12
N ASN A 150 -53.59 39.66 4.18
CA ASN A 150 -53.83 40.67 3.16
C ASN A 150 -53.01 40.39 1.87
N PRO A 151 -53.66 40.28 0.69
CA PRO A 151 -52.95 40.04 -0.58
C PRO A 151 -51.95 41.14 -0.97
N GLN A 152 -52.24 42.40 -0.61
CA GLN A 152 -51.33 43.52 -0.89
C GLN A 152 -50.06 43.43 -0.04
N GLU A 153 -50.19 43.25 1.28
CA GLU A 153 -49.06 43.06 2.20
C GLU A 153 -48.21 41.83 1.84
N ARG A 154 -48.84 40.75 1.35
CA ARG A 154 -48.12 39.56 0.88
C ARG A 154 -47.26 39.84 -0.35
N ARG A 155 -47.77 40.62 -1.31
CA ARG A 155 -46.99 41.04 -2.50
C ARG A 155 -45.83 41.94 -2.11
N GLU A 156 -46.06 42.88 -1.19
CA GLU A 156 -45.00 43.75 -0.65
C GLU A 156 -43.91 42.94 0.05
N LEU A 157 -44.29 41.97 0.90
CA LEU A 157 -43.35 41.06 1.55
C LEU A 157 -42.58 40.21 0.53
N ALA A 158 -43.24 39.68 -0.49
CA ALA A 158 -42.59 38.91 -1.54
C ALA A 158 -41.55 39.74 -2.33
N MET A 159 -41.88 40.98 -2.70
CA MET A 159 -40.95 41.90 -3.35
C MET A 159 -39.77 42.27 -2.44
N GLY A 160 -40.02 42.48 -1.15
CA GLY A 160 -38.98 42.73 -0.14
C GLY A 160 -38.05 41.52 0.08
N VAL A 161 -38.58 40.30 0.02
CA VAL A 161 -37.77 39.07 0.11
C VAL A 161 -36.93 38.87 -1.15
N MET A 162 -37.46 39.15 -2.34
CA MET A 162 -36.70 39.05 -3.59
C MET A 162 -35.51 40.02 -3.63
N THR A 163 -35.71 41.29 -3.27
CA THR A 163 -34.62 42.28 -3.20
C THR A 163 -33.55 41.89 -2.17
N ARG A 164 -33.95 41.43 -0.97
CA ARG A 164 -33.00 40.92 0.04
C ARG A 164 -32.22 39.69 -0.44
N LEU A 165 -32.85 38.79 -1.20
CA LEU A 165 -32.18 37.63 -1.79
C LEU A 165 -31.13 38.05 -2.82
N GLU A 166 -31.41 39.05 -3.64
CA GLU A 166 -30.45 39.61 -4.59
C GLU A 166 -29.25 40.24 -3.86
N ASP A 167 -29.50 41.07 -2.84
CA ASP A 167 -28.45 41.69 -2.03
C ASP A 167 -27.57 40.65 -1.33
N LEU A 168 -28.19 39.66 -0.66
CA LEU A 168 -27.47 38.55 -0.02
C LEU A 168 -26.67 37.72 -1.03
N GLY A 169 -27.21 37.51 -2.23
CA GLY A 169 -26.50 36.84 -3.32
C GLY A 169 -25.23 37.58 -3.74
N VAL A 170 -25.27 38.92 -3.80
CA VAL A 170 -24.08 39.75 -4.07
C VAL A 170 -23.06 39.63 -2.94
N VAL A 171 -23.49 39.72 -1.68
CA VAL A 171 -22.60 39.61 -0.51
C VAL A 171 -21.96 38.22 -0.41
N LEU A 172 -22.72 37.15 -0.65
CA LEU A 172 -22.21 35.77 -0.68
C LEU A 172 -21.13 35.60 -1.74
N ARG A 173 -21.36 36.12 -2.96
CA ARG A 173 -20.36 36.08 -4.04
C ARG A 173 -19.09 36.83 -3.66
N GLN A 174 -19.21 38.05 -3.13
CA GLN A 174 -18.05 38.84 -2.69
C GLN A 174 -17.27 38.15 -1.56
N THR A 175 -17.98 37.53 -0.61
CA THR A 175 -17.40 36.78 0.51
C THR A 175 -16.65 35.56 0.00
N GLN A 176 -17.22 34.82 -0.95
CA GLN A 176 -16.57 33.68 -1.58
C GLN A 176 -15.31 34.09 -2.37
N GLU A 177 -15.36 35.18 -3.14
CA GLU A 177 -14.22 35.72 -3.87
C GLU A 177 -13.11 36.21 -2.93
N HIS A 178 -13.48 36.87 -1.83
CA HIS A 178 -12.53 37.30 -0.81
C HIS A 178 -11.87 36.08 -0.15
N ARG A 179 -12.65 35.07 0.24
CA ARG A 179 -12.14 33.80 0.78
C ARG A 179 -11.16 33.13 -0.19
N GLN A 180 -11.51 33.04 -1.47
CA GLN A 180 -10.64 32.45 -2.49
C GLN A 180 -9.33 33.23 -2.66
N ARG A 181 -9.36 34.57 -2.60
CA ARG A 181 -8.15 35.41 -2.64
C ARG A 181 -7.24 35.16 -1.45
N VAL A 182 -7.79 35.12 -0.23
CA VAL A 182 -7.02 34.83 1.00
C VAL A 182 -6.43 33.43 0.94
N LEU A 183 -7.21 32.43 0.53
CA LEU A 183 -6.73 31.05 0.39
C LEU A 183 -5.64 30.91 -0.69
N ALA A 184 -5.78 31.60 -1.83
CA ALA A 184 -4.78 31.58 -2.90
C ALA A 184 -3.47 32.27 -2.50
N ALA A 185 -3.54 33.37 -1.73
CA ALA A 185 -2.35 34.03 -1.18
C ALA A 185 -1.64 33.13 -0.16
N THR A 186 -2.43 32.43 0.67
CA THR A 186 -1.95 31.52 1.71
C THR A 186 -1.31 30.26 1.14
N SER A 187 -1.94 29.63 0.14
CA SER A 187 -1.50 28.35 -0.43
C SER A 187 -0.09 28.41 -1.03
N ARG A 188 0.28 29.57 -1.62
CA ARG A 188 1.62 29.81 -2.19
C ARG A 188 2.73 29.67 -1.17
N ASN A 189 2.50 30.12 0.07
CA ASN A 189 3.52 30.16 1.12
C ASN A 189 3.42 28.99 2.11
N LEU A 190 2.30 28.26 2.11
CA LEU A 190 2.01 27.21 3.08
C LEU A 190 3.10 26.13 3.15
N SER A 191 3.60 25.66 2.01
CA SER A 191 4.66 24.64 1.94
C SER A 191 5.95 25.12 2.61
N THR A 192 6.35 26.38 2.35
CA THR A 192 7.53 27.00 2.94
C THR A 192 7.36 27.18 4.45
N TRP A 193 6.18 27.63 4.88
CA TRP A 193 5.85 27.79 6.30
C TRP A 193 5.87 26.45 7.05
N GLN A 194 5.30 25.40 6.48
CA GLN A 194 5.35 24.05 7.05
C GLN A 194 6.79 23.55 7.23
N ILE A 195 7.65 23.74 6.22
CA ILE A 195 9.06 23.36 6.31
C ILE A 195 9.76 24.15 7.42
N LYS A 196 9.54 25.46 7.51
CA LYS A 196 10.13 26.31 8.56
C LYS A 196 9.69 25.88 9.97
N VAL A 197 8.39 25.71 10.18
CA VAL A 197 7.83 25.31 11.49
C VAL A 197 8.32 23.91 11.88
N ARG A 198 8.35 22.95 10.96
CA ARG A 198 8.89 21.60 11.24
C ARG A 198 10.38 21.65 11.61
N LYS A 199 11.19 22.45 10.90
CA LYS A 199 12.61 22.64 11.22
C LYS A 199 12.80 23.28 12.59
N ILE A 200 12.07 24.34 12.90
CA ILE A 200 12.13 25.03 14.19
C ILE A 200 11.71 24.08 15.32
N LYS A 201 10.61 23.32 15.13
CA LYS A 201 10.17 22.29 16.08
C LYS A 201 11.25 21.23 16.32
N ALA A 202 11.89 20.74 15.26
CA ALA A 202 12.97 19.77 15.36
C ALA A 202 14.16 20.33 16.14
N ILE A 203 14.57 21.59 15.88
CA ILE A 203 15.64 22.27 16.61
C ILE A 203 15.31 22.37 18.10
N TYR A 204 14.12 22.86 18.46
CA TYR A 204 13.72 22.95 19.88
C TYR A 204 13.60 21.58 20.54
N HIS A 205 13.10 20.57 19.81
CA HIS A 205 13.06 19.20 20.31
C HIS A 205 14.47 18.66 20.60
N THR A 206 15.44 18.94 19.72
CA THR A 206 16.85 18.58 19.96
C THR A 206 17.45 19.39 21.12
N MET A 207 17.19 20.70 21.21
CA MET A 207 17.66 21.53 22.34
C MET A 207 17.09 21.07 23.68
N ASN A 208 15.86 20.52 23.71
CA ASN A 208 15.27 19.96 24.93
C ASN A 208 15.97 18.70 25.42
N MET A 209 16.75 18.01 24.56
CA MET A 209 17.57 16.86 24.99
C MET A 209 18.92 17.30 25.59
N PHE A 210 19.27 18.58 25.52
CA PHE A 210 20.54 19.09 26.03
C PHE A 210 20.43 19.43 27.51
N ASN A 211 21.53 19.27 28.23
CA ASN A 211 21.62 19.70 29.61
C ASN A 211 21.92 21.20 29.67
N ASN A 212 21.25 21.91 30.58
CA ASN A 212 21.39 23.35 30.74
C ASN A 212 22.34 23.67 31.91
N ASP A 213 23.50 24.27 31.60
CA ASP A 213 24.40 24.80 32.62
C ASP A 213 24.01 26.24 32.97
N VAL A 214 23.33 26.39 34.12
CA VAL A 214 22.84 27.67 34.63
C VAL A 214 23.98 28.65 34.92
N ALA A 215 25.16 28.16 35.31
CA ALA A 215 26.28 29.02 35.70
C ALA A 215 26.92 29.71 34.49
N ARG A 216 27.07 28.99 33.37
CA ARG A 216 27.71 29.50 32.14
C ARG A 216 26.71 29.94 31.08
N LYS A 217 25.41 29.77 31.31
CA LYS A 217 24.33 29.98 30.32
C LYS A 217 24.64 29.25 29.00
N CYS A 218 25.18 28.04 29.11
CA CYS A 218 25.59 27.20 27.99
C CYS A 218 24.78 25.90 27.98
N LEU A 219 24.53 25.36 26.79
CA LEU A 219 23.93 24.04 26.63
C LEU A 219 25.05 23.02 26.42
N ILE A 220 24.99 21.93 27.16
CA ILE A 220 25.91 20.80 27.05
C ILE A 220 25.15 19.63 26.45
N ALA A 221 25.70 19.05 25.40
CA ALA A 221 25.12 17.93 24.69
C ALA A 221 26.15 16.83 24.50
N GLU A 222 25.76 15.59 24.78
CA GLU A 222 26.52 14.39 24.46
C GLU A 222 25.89 13.76 23.22
N CYS A 223 26.71 13.49 22.20
CA CYS A 223 26.21 12.97 20.93
C CYS A 223 27.19 11.97 20.30
N TRP A 224 26.62 10.97 19.64
CA TRP A 224 27.38 10.03 18.82
C TRP A 224 27.65 10.64 17.45
N ALA A 225 28.93 10.71 17.07
CA ALA A 225 29.36 11.19 15.77
C ALA A 225 30.40 10.23 15.16
N PRO A 226 30.35 9.99 13.84
CA PRO A 226 31.36 9.18 13.18
C PRO A 226 32.72 9.91 13.22
N VAL A 227 33.75 9.20 13.66
CA VAL A 227 35.11 9.76 13.81
C VAL A 227 35.63 10.37 12.51
N THR A 228 35.26 9.80 11.36
CA THR A 228 35.65 10.29 10.04
C THR A 228 35.05 11.63 9.63
N GLU A 229 33.97 12.10 10.28
CA GLU A 229 33.28 13.35 9.92
C GLU A 229 33.42 14.46 10.98
N LEU A 230 34.30 14.27 11.98
CA LEU A 230 34.51 15.25 13.05
C LEU A 230 34.91 16.63 12.53
N ASP A 231 35.80 16.70 11.54
CA ASP A 231 36.25 17.97 10.94
C ASP A 231 35.09 18.73 10.29
N ARG A 232 34.18 18.00 9.63
CA ARG A 232 33.00 18.58 8.99
C ARG A 232 32.04 19.17 10.02
N ILE A 233 31.88 18.50 11.16
CA ILE A 233 31.05 18.98 12.28
C ILE A 233 31.68 20.24 12.89
N GLN A 234 32.99 20.24 13.15
CA GLN A 234 33.70 21.41 13.68
C GLN A 234 33.60 22.62 12.75
N LEU A 235 33.73 22.42 11.43
CA LEU A 235 33.57 23.50 10.45
C LEU A 235 32.15 24.07 10.46
N ALA A 236 31.13 23.21 10.53
CA ALA A 236 29.73 23.63 10.60
C ALA A 236 29.44 24.43 11.88
N LEU A 237 30.01 24.01 13.01
CA LEU A 237 29.92 24.69 14.29
C LEU A 237 30.59 26.07 14.29
N ARG A 238 31.78 26.20 13.70
CA ARG A 238 32.48 27.49 13.53
C ARG A 238 31.66 28.45 12.67
N LYS A 239 31.17 27.97 11.52
CA LYS A 239 30.33 28.78 10.62
C LYS A 239 29.04 29.25 11.30
N GLY A 240 28.42 28.42 12.14
CA GLY A 240 27.24 28.81 12.92
C GLY A 240 27.54 29.88 13.97
N SER A 241 28.70 29.81 14.61
CA SER A 241 29.17 30.82 15.57
C SER A 241 29.48 32.16 14.89
N GLU A 242 30.15 32.13 13.73
CA GLU A 242 30.42 33.33 12.92
C GLU A 242 29.15 34.04 12.46
N GLN A 243 28.14 33.28 12.01
CA GLN A 243 26.86 33.85 11.55
C GLN A 243 26.05 34.51 12.66
N THR A 244 26.21 34.06 13.90
CA THR A 244 25.52 34.63 15.07
C THR A 244 26.28 35.80 15.68
N GLY A 245 27.49 36.11 15.21
CA GLY A 245 28.36 37.15 15.78
C GLY A 245 28.78 36.83 17.21
N GLY A 246 28.68 35.57 17.64
CA GLY A 246 29.01 35.14 18.98
C GLY A 246 30.52 35.17 19.21
N THR A 247 30.96 35.76 20.32
CA THR A 247 32.37 35.75 20.74
C THR A 247 32.82 34.39 21.28
N VAL A 248 31.88 33.54 21.68
CA VAL A 248 32.13 32.20 22.22
C VAL A 248 32.11 31.18 21.09
N GLN A 249 33.27 30.59 20.81
CA GLN A 249 33.37 29.46 19.89
C GLN A 249 32.74 28.22 20.50
N SER A 250 31.95 27.50 19.71
CA SER A 250 31.45 26.18 20.07
C SER A 250 32.60 25.18 20.17
N VAL A 251 32.72 24.53 21.33
CA VAL A 251 33.78 23.56 21.61
C VAL A 251 33.24 22.15 21.40
N LEU A 252 33.97 21.34 20.63
CA LEU A 252 33.72 19.91 20.49
C LEU A 252 34.81 19.15 21.25
N ASN A 253 34.44 18.44 22.31
CA ASN A 253 35.36 17.61 23.07
C ASN A 253 35.09 16.13 22.80
N ARG A 254 36.15 15.33 22.63
CA ARG A 254 36.03 13.87 22.50
C ARG A 254 36.06 13.25 23.90
N MET A 255 34.98 12.56 24.25
CA MET A 255 34.89 11.82 25.50
C MET A 255 35.16 10.33 25.26
N ASN A 256 35.81 9.67 26.21
CA ASN A 256 35.91 8.23 26.26
C ASN A 256 34.77 7.71 27.15
N THR A 257 33.97 6.79 26.62
CA THR A 257 32.86 6.16 27.34
C THR A 257 32.94 4.64 27.19
N THR A 258 32.35 3.92 28.13
CA THR A 258 32.19 2.46 28.10
C THR A 258 30.85 2.03 27.51
N GLU A 259 29.96 2.97 27.18
CA GLU A 259 28.69 2.66 26.55
C GLU A 259 28.87 2.14 25.12
N ASN A 260 27.97 1.25 24.70
CA ASN A 260 27.98 0.70 23.35
C ASN A 260 27.54 1.77 22.34
N PRO A 261 28.41 2.18 21.41
CA PRO A 261 28.04 3.15 20.39
C PRO A 261 27.04 2.55 19.37
N PRO A 262 26.24 3.39 18.71
CA PRO A 262 25.35 2.94 17.65
C PRO A 262 26.13 2.51 16.40
N THR A 263 25.60 1.50 15.70
CA THR A 263 26.15 1.03 14.42
C THR A 263 25.70 1.93 13.27
N PHE A 264 26.64 2.38 12.44
CA PHE A 264 26.37 3.20 11.26
C PHE A 264 27.01 2.59 10.01
N ASN A 265 26.16 2.17 9.06
CA ASN A 265 26.59 1.64 7.78
C ASN A 265 26.42 2.70 6.69
N LYS A 266 27.51 3.05 6.00
CA LYS A 266 27.45 3.95 4.84
C LYS A 266 26.74 3.24 3.68
N SER A 267 25.50 3.63 3.41
CA SER A 267 24.71 3.10 2.30
C SER A 267 24.70 4.07 1.13
N ASN A 268 24.74 3.50 -0.07
CA ASN A 268 24.48 4.19 -1.33
C ASN A 268 23.04 3.90 -1.75
N LYS A 269 22.55 4.66 -2.73
CA LYS A 269 21.23 4.46 -3.32
C LYS A 269 20.94 3.01 -3.76
N PHE A 270 21.97 2.29 -4.21
CA PHE A 270 21.90 0.89 -4.60
C PHE A 270 21.86 -0.06 -3.38
N THR A 271 22.75 0.14 -2.41
CA THR A 271 22.90 -0.76 -1.26
C THR A 271 21.85 -0.52 -0.16
N GLN A 272 21.17 0.62 -0.16
CA GLN A 272 20.17 0.96 0.86
C GLN A 272 19.02 -0.04 0.92
N GLY A 273 18.54 -0.55 -0.23
CA GLY A 273 17.49 -1.58 -0.24
C GLY A 273 17.94 -2.88 0.43
N PHE A 274 19.17 -3.31 0.16
CA PHE A 274 19.76 -4.52 0.77
C PHE A 274 20.07 -4.33 2.26
N GLN A 275 20.52 -3.14 2.65
CA GLN A 275 20.76 -2.82 4.06
C GLN A 275 19.45 -2.86 4.86
N ASN A 276 18.38 -2.26 4.34
CA ASN A 276 17.07 -2.29 4.99
C ASN A 276 16.53 -3.73 5.15
N LEU A 277 16.81 -4.61 4.18
CA LEU A 277 16.43 -6.03 4.25
C LEU A 277 17.13 -6.74 5.41
N ILE A 278 18.41 -6.43 5.65
CA ILE A 278 19.20 -7.00 6.75
C ILE A 278 18.80 -6.40 8.10
N ASP A 279 18.67 -5.07 8.16
CA ASP A 279 18.28 -4.36 9.38
C ASP A 279 16.88 -4.75 9.85
N ALA A 280 16.02 -5.24 8.96
CA ALA A 280 14.70 -5.78 9.30
C ALA A 280 14.78 -7.09 10.10
N TYR A 281 15.84 -7.88 9.95
CA TYR A 281 16.10 -9.06 10.79
C TYR A 281 16.72 -8.64 12.14
N GLY A 282 17.68 -7.74 12.09
CA GLY A 282 18.31 -7.19 13.28
C GLY A 282 19.46 -6.25 12.92
N VAL A 283 19.69 -5.25 13.76
CA VAL A 283 20.81 -4.32 13.60
C VAL A 283 22.09 -4.98 14.11
N ALA A 284 23.14 -5.00 13.28
CA ALA A 284 24.43 -5.56 13.64
C ALA A 284 25.08 -4.85 14.84
N THR A 285 25.88 -5.58 15.62
CA THR A 285 26.61 -5.01 16.75
C THR A 285 27.75 -4.10 16.30
N TYR A 286 28.26 -3.26 17.21
CA TYR A 286 29.26 -2.27 16.85
C TYR A 286 30.56 -2.91 16.35
N ARG A 287 30.96 -2.54 15.12
CA ARG A 287 32.14 -3.05 14.40
C ARG A 287 32.08 -4.55 14.06
N GLU A 288 30.90 -5.13 14.05
CA GLU A 288 30.68 -6.47 13.47
C GLU A 288 30.74 -6.43 11.94
N VAL A 289 31.13 -7.54 11.32
CA VAL A 289 31.09 -7.71 9.86
C VAL A 289 29.64 -7.60 9.37
N ASN A 290 29.37 -6.57 8.56
CA ASN A 290 28.08 -6.40 7.93
C ASN A 290 27.89 -7.44 6.80
N PRO A 291 26.80 -8.25 6.81
CA PRO A 291 26.55 -9.23 5.75
C PRO A 291 26.12 -8.61 4.41
N MET A 292 25.76 -7.31 4.38
CA MET A 292 25.22 -6.62 3.21
C MET A 292 26.00 -6.80 1.91
N PRO A 293 27.34 -6.64 1.87
CA PRO A 293 28.09 -6.78 0.63
C PRO A 293 27.94 -8.18 -0.01
N TYR A 294 27.78 -9.21 0.81
CA TYR A 294 27.60 -10.58 0.35
C TYR A 294 26.15 -10.83 -0.08
N THR A 295 25.19 -10.35 0.72
CA THR A 295 23.75 -10.47 0.45
C THR A 295 23.35 -9.81 -0.88
N VAL A 296 24.04 -8.75 -1.32
CA VAL A 296 23.80 -8.11 -2.62
C VAL A 296 23.81 -9.10 -3.78
N ILE A 297 24.68 -10.12 -3.74
CA ILE A 297 24.80 -11.13 -4.80
C ILE A 297 24.14 -12.45 -4.41
N THR A 298 24.38 -12.93 -3.18
CA THR A 298 23.91 -14.26 -2.77
C THR A 298 22.38 -14.33 -2.67
N PHE A 299 21.71 -13.28 -2.18
CA PHE A 299 20.26 -13.29 -2.06
C PHE A 299 19.55 -13.36 -3.43
N PRO A 300 19.86 -12.47 -4.41
CA PRO A 300 19.29 -12.60 -5.75
C PRO A 300 19.64 -13.89 -6.47
N PHE A 301 20.85 -14.44 -6.25
CA PHE A 301 21.26 -15.70 -6.84
C PHE A 301 20.46 -16.90 -6.28
N LEU A 302 20.26 -16.99 -4.96
CA LEU A 302 19.45 -18.05 -4.35
C LEU A 302 17.99 -17.97 -4.77
N PHE A 303 17.44 -16.76 -4.84
CA PHE A 303 16.12 -16.53 -5.42
C PHE A 303 16.02 -17.07 -6.85
N ALA A 304 17.03 -16.79 -7.68
CA ALA A 304 17.06 -17.25 -9.06
C ALA A 304 17.15 -18.78 -9.20
N VAL A 305 17.84 -19.48 -8.29
CA VAL A 305 17.88 -20.95 -8.28
C VAL A 305 16.50 -21.55 -7.98
N MET A 306 15.71 -20.90 -7.13
CA MET A 306 14.34 -21.33 -6.78
C MET A 306 13.31 -20.98 -7.86
N PHE A 307 13.43 -19.79 -8.45
CA PHE A 307 12.47 -19.27 -9.43
C PHE A 307 12.79 -19.67 -10.88
N GLY A 308 14.01 -20.17 -11.14
CA GLY A 308 14.68 -20.31 -12.44
C GLY A 308 13.80 -20.59 -13.67
N ASP A 309 13.28 -19.53 -14.27
CA ASP A 309 12.60 -19.49 -15.56
C ASP A 309 13.06 -18.22 -16.29
N ALA A 310 13.55 -18.38 -17.53
CA ALA A 310 14.07 -17.24 -18.29
C ALA A 310 12.97 -16.32 -18.82
N GLY A 311 11.80 -16.88 -19.17
CA GLY A 311 10.65 -16.13 -19.68
C GLY A 311 10.06 -15.21 -18.61
N HIS A 312 9.76 -15.77 -17.43
CA HIS A 312 9.31 -14.97 -16.29
C HIS A 312 10.39 -14.00 -15.81
N GLY A 313 11.67 -14.39 -15.86
CA GLY A 313 12.81 -13.52 -15.59
C GLY A 313 12.84 -12.28 -16.48
N ILE A 314 12.56 -12.41 -17.79
CA ILE A 314 12.48 -11.28 -18.73
C ILE A 314 11.34 -10.32 -18.36
N ILE A 315 10.17 -10.84 -17.98
CA ILE A 315 9.03 -10.00 -17.55
C ILE A 315 9.40 -9.19 -16.30
N MET A 316 10.01 -9.85 -15.30
CA MET A 316 10.50 -9.18 -14.10
C MET A 316 11.58 -8.15 -14.43
N LEU A 317 12.47 -8.42 -15.38
CA LEU A 317 13.52 -7.50 -15.81
C LEU A 317 12.92 -6.25 -16.44
N LEU A 318 11.94 -6.38 -17.33
CA LEU A 318 11.25 -5.26 -17.96
C LEU A 318 10.56 -4.37 -16.91
N PHE A 319 9.89 -4.98 -15.94
CA PHE A 319 9.25 -4.25 -14.84
C PHE A 319 10.27 -3.53 -13.95
N ALA A 320 11.37 -4.20 -13.58
CA ALA A 320 12.45 -3.61 -12.79
C ALA A 320 13.14 -2.45 -13.52
N LEU A 321 13.44 -2.65 -14.81
CA LEU A 321 14.07 -1.64 -15.65
C LEU A 321 13.17 -0.40 -15.80
N TRP A 322 11.86 -0.60 -15.99
CA TRP A 322 10.89 0.49 -16.04
C TRP A 322 10.90 1.32 -14.75
N MET A 323 10.94 0.69 -13.58
CA MET A 323 11.03 1.38 -12.29
C MET A 323 12.34 2.17 -12.12
N VAL A 324 13.46 1.60 -12.58
CA VAL A 324 14.78 2.25 -12.50
C VAL A 324 14.89 3.43 -13.48
N LEU A 325 14.39 3.30 -14.70
CA LEU A 325 14.44 4.37 -15.71
C LEU A 325 13.53 5.55 -15.37
N LYS A 326 12.34 5.31 -14.81
CA LYS A 326 11.34 6.34 -14.49
C LYS A 326 11.34 6.77 -13.03
N GLU A 327 12.47 6.64 -12.34
CA GLU A 327 12.58 6.84 -10.90
C GLU A 327 12.09 8.22 -10.42
N LYS A 328 12.53 9.31 -11.07
CA LYS A 328 12.15 10.68 -10.66
C LYS A 328 10.66 10.92 -10.74
N THR A 329 10.02 10.44 -11.81
CA THR A 329 8.59 10.60 -12.04
C THR A 329 7.73 9.71 -11.14
N LEU A 330 8.22 8.51 -10.82
CA LEU A 330 7.48 7.53 -10.03
C LEU A 330 7.56 7.80 -8.53
N LYS A 331 8.68 8.38 -8.06
CA LYS A 331 8.90 8.68 -6.65
C LYS A 331 7.81 9.58 -6.06
N ASP A 332 7.34 10.57 -6.83
CA ASP A 332 6.38 11.56 -6.32
C ASP A 332 4.92 11.23 -6.59
N LYS A 333 4.61 10.43 -7.62
CA LYS A 333 3.24 10.16 -8.04
C LYS A 333 2.50 9.22 -7.09
N TRP A 334 3.15 8.17 -6.58
CA TRP A 334 2.46 7.02 -5.94
C TRP A 334 2.93 6.79 -4.50
N LYS A 335 3.26 7.87 -3.77
CA LYS A 335 3.70 7.78 -2.37
C LYS A 335 2.63 7.24 -1.42
N ASP A 336 1.37 7.39 -1.79
CA ASP A 336 0.24 7.07 -0.90
C ASP A 336 -0.08 5.56 -0.91
N ILE A 337 0.48 4.78 -1.85
CA ILE A 337 0.31 3.32 -1.91
C ILE A 337 1.48 2.65 -1.18
N GLU A 338 1.20 2.01 -0.06
CA GLU A 338 2.21 1.35 0.78
C GLU A 338 2.95 0.24 0.02
N VAL A 339 2.19 -0.62 -0.68
CA VAL A 339 2.75 -1.70 -1.51
C VAL A 339 3.75 -1.15 -2.53
N TRP A 340 3.39 -0.06 -3.20
CA TRP A 340 4.26 0.58 -4.18
C TRP A 340 5.56 1.08 -3.54
N THR A 341 5.49 1.65 -2.34
CA THR A 341 6.65 2.16 -1.62
C THR A 341 7.65 1.04 -1.30
N ILE A 342 7.17 -0.15 -0.92
CA ILE A 342 8.01 -1.33 -0.68
C ILE A 342 8.69 -1.79 -1.97
N PHE A 343 7.92 -2.00 -3.04
CA PHE A 343 8.46 -2.42 -4.34
C PHE A 343 9.47 -1.42 -4.91
N PHE A 344 9.16 -0.13 -4.82
CA PHE A 344 10.06 0.94 -5.29
C PHE A 344 11.34 1.03 -4.46
N GLY A 345 11.25 0.80 -3.15
CA GLY A 345 12.40 0.67 -2.25
C GLY A 345 13.34 -0.48 -2.66
N GLY A 346 12.76 -1.62 -3.08
CA GLY A 346 13.45 -2.82 -3.53
C GLY A 346 13.83 -2.87 -5.02
N ARG A 347 13.69 -1.79 -5.80
CA ARG A 347 13.85 -1.82 -7.27
C ARG A 347 15.17 -2.43 -7.77
N TYR A 348 16.28 -2.18 -7.08
CA TYR A 348 17.60 -2.74 -7.44
C TYR A 348 17.72 -4.22 -7.08
N ILE A 349 17.03 -4.66 -6.01
CA ILE A 349 16.95 -6.07 -5.62
C ILE A 349 16.21 -6.84 -6.71
N ILE A 350 15.04 -6.33 -7.16
CA ILE A 350 14.23 -6.93 -8.22
C ILE A 350 15.00 -6.98 -9.54
N LEU A 351 15.77 -5.93 -9.86
CA LEU A 351 16.63 -5.90 -11.04
C LEU A 351 17.66 -7.05 -11.04
N LEU A 352 18.36 -7.25 -9.92
CA LEU A 352 19.34 -8.33 -9.79
C LEU A 352 18.67 -9.71 -9.79
N MET A 353 17.53 -9.85 -9.09
CA MET A 353 16.76 -11.10 -9.08
C MET A 353 16.34 -11.50 -10.49
N ALA A 354 15.90 -10.54 -11.31
CA ALA A 354 15.51 -10.79 -12.68
C ALA A 354 16.71 -11.22 -13.55
N LEU A 355 17.86 -10.53 -13.43
CA LEU A 355 19.06 -10.87 -14.20
C LEU A 355 19.58 -12.28 -13.86
N PHE A 356 19.65 -12.61 -12.57
CA PHE A 356 20.04 -13.96 -12.16
C PHE A 356 19.00 -15.01 -12.55
N SER A 357 17.71 -14.71 -12.49
CA SER A 357 16.64 -15.62 -12.93
C SER A 357 16.74 -15.96 -14.42
N ILE A 358 17.13 -14.99 -15.26
CA ILE A 358 17.36 -15.26 -16.69
C ILE A 358 18.56 -16.20 -16.85
N TYR A 359 19.65 -15.95 -16.11
CA TYR A 359 20.83 -16.82 -16.13
C TYR A 359 20.51 -18.25 -15.68
N THR A 360 19.84 -18.44 -14.53
CA THR A 360 19.48 -19.76 -14.03
C THR A 360 18.40 -20.44 -14.86
N GLY A 361 17.42 -19.69 -15.38
CA GLY A 361 16.41 -20.21 -16.30
C GLY A 361 17.02 -20.73 -17.60
N MET A 362 18.02 -20.03 -18.14
CA MET A 362 18.79 -20.52 -19.29
C MET A 362 19.63 -21.76 -18.93
N LEU A 363 20.18 -21.83 -17.71
CA LEU A 363 20.92 -23.02 -17.24
C LEU A 363 20.02 -24.24 -17.03
N TYR A 364 18.77 -24.05 -16.60
CA TYR A 364 17.76 -25.10 -16.60
C TYR A 364 17.14 -25.36 -17.98
N ASN A 365 17.45 -24.51 -18.96
CA ASN A 365 16.86 -24.52 -20.30
C ASN A 365 15.32 -24.53 -20.26
N ASP A 366 14.75 -23.65 -19.43
CA ASP A 366 13.30 -23.50 -19.26
C ASP A 366 12.87 -22.04 -19.53
N VAL A 367 12.04 -21.89 -20.55
CA VAL A 367 11.41 -20.63 -20.97
C VAL A 367 9.92 -20.86 -21.08
N PHE A 368 9.14 -20.37 -20.11
CA PHE A 368 7.69 -20.59 -20.05
C PHE A 368 7.31 -22.08 -20.20
N SER A 369 8.01 -22.99 -19.52
CA SER A 369 7.85 -24.45 -19.61
C SER A 369 8.28 -25.09 -20.95
N LYS A 370 9.06 -24.38 -21.76
CA LYS A 370 9.59 -24.87 -23.04
C LYS A 370 11.12 -24.80 -23.05
N SER A 371 11.75 -25.81 -23.66
CA SER A 371 13.21 -25.85 -23.84
C SER A 371 13.63 -25.22 -25.16
N LEU A 372 14.82 -24.62 -25.18
CA LEU A 372 15.43 -24.04 -26.36
C LEU A 372 16.56 -24.95 -26.87
N ASN A 373 16.50 -25.32 -28.15
CA ASN A 373 17.55 -26.09 -28.80
C ASN A 373 18.55 -25.15 -29.50
N ILE A 374 19.58 -24.72 -28.77
CA ILE A 374 20.58 -23.74 -29.27
C ILE A 374 21.79 -24.45 -29.90
N PHE A 375 22.30 -25.52 -29.28
CA PHE A 375 23.52 -26.20 -29.70
C PHE A 375 23.30 -27.56 -30.39
N GLY A 376 22.03 -27.97 -30.57
CA GLY A 376 21.68 -29.33 -30.96
C GLY A 376 21.66 -30.29 -29.78
N SER A 377 20.70 -31.22 -29.73
CA SER A 377 20.66 -32.23 -28.67
C SER A 377 21.85 -33.17 -28.78
N SER A 378 22.40 -33.56 -27.63
CA SER A 378 23.47 -34.55 -27.52
C SER A 378 22.95 -35.99 -27.63
N TRP A 379 21.61 -36.13 -27.64
CA TRP A 379 20.89 -37.38 -27.84
C TRP A 379 20.36 -37.48 -29.27
N ARG A 380 20.42 -38.68 -29.83
CA ARG A 380 19.98 -39.01 -31.19
C ARG A 380 19.09 -40.24 -31.15
N VAL A 381 18.03 -40.20 -31.94
CA VAL A 381 17.13 -41.35 -32.13
C VAL A 381 17.83 -42.30 -33.11
N GLY A 382 18.11 -43.52 -32.66
CA GLY A 382 18.81 -44.54 -33.44
C GLY A 382 17.92 -45.65 -33.99
N PHE A 383 16.62 -45.39 -34.12
CA PHE A 383 15.61 -46.38 -34.52
C PHE A 383 15.15 -46.14 -35.96
N ASP A 384 14.83 -47.23 -36.67
CA ASP A 384 14.25 -47.17 -38.01
C ASP A 384 12.83 -46.58 -37.99
N ASP A 385 12.44 -45.89 -39.06
CA ASP A 385 11.12 -45.27 -39.19
C ASP A 385 9.95 -46.26 -39.03
N GLN A 386 10.16 -47.54 -39.38
CA GLN A 386 9.17 -48.60 -39.18
C GLN A 386 8.94 -48.94 -37.70
N PHE A 387 10.00 -48.90 -36.89
CA PHE A 387 9.92 -49.14 -35.44
C PHE A 387 9.24 -47.95 -34.75
N LEU A 388 9.60 -46.73 -35.14
CA LEU A 388 9.02 -45.51 -34.60
C LEU A 388 7.51 -45.41 -34.85
N ASN A 389 7.02 -45.90 -35.98
CA ASN A 389 5.58 -45.94 -36.29
C ASN A 389 4.82 -47.04 -35.52
N ALA A 390 5.51 -48.04 -34.98
CA ALA A 390 4.92 -49.17 -34.26
C ALA A 390 4.89 -48.97 -32.74
N SER A 391 5.78 -48.14 -32.18
CA SER A 391 5.92 -47.89 -30.74
C SER A 391 5.35 -46.53 -30.32
N GLU A 392 4.52 -46.47 -29.27
CA GLU A 392 4.02 -45.21 -28.71
C GLU A 392 5.09 -44.45 -27.90
N THR A 393 5.97 -45.17 -27.21
CA THR A 393 7.07 -44.58 -26.42
C THR A 393 8.37 -45.34 -26.67
N VAL A 394 9.48 -44.60 -26.66
CA VAL A 394 10.82 -45.12 -26.96
C VAL A 394 11.80 -44.67 -25.88
N THR A 395 12.51 -45.62 -25.29
CA THR A 395 13.58 -45.35 -24.33
C THR A 395 14.90 -45.20 -25.06
N LEU A 396 15.57 -44.06 -24.86
CA LEU A 396 16.92 -43.84 -25.38
C LEU A 396 17.93 -44.38 -24.38
N GLU A 397 18.77 -45.33 -24.81
CA GLU A 397 19.81 -45.91 -23.97
C GLU A 397 21.17 -45.22 -24.21
N PRO A 398 21.94 -44.90 -23.15
CA PRO A 398 23.25 -44.28 -23.29
C PRO A 398 24.32 -45.24 -23.86
N VAL A 399 24.10 -46.55 -23.72
CA VAL A 399 24.99 -47.62 -24.18
C VAL A 399 24.49 -48.12 -25.54
N PRO A 400 25.37 -48.43 -26.52
CA PRO A 400 24.94 -48.98 -27.79
C PRO A 400 24.25 -50.33 -27.59
N TYR A 401 22.94 -50.38 -27.85
CA TYR A 401 22.11 -51.58 -27.76
C TYR A 401 21.54 -51.94 -29.13
N ASN A 402 21.54 -53.22 -29.46
CA ASN A 402 21.11 -53.68 -30.78
C ASN A 402 19.61 -53.97 -30.79
N TYR A 403 18.80 -53.00 -31.24
CA TYR A 403 17.34 -53.18 -31.35
C TYR A 403 16.89 -53.76 -32.71
N THR A 404 17.69 -53.60 -33.76
CA THR A 404 17.40 -54.12 -35.09
C THR A 404 18.40 -55.22 -35.42
N HIS A 405 18.04 -56.26 -36.17
CA HIS A 405 19.00 -57.23 -36.72
C HIS A 405 19.92 -56.61 -37.80
N SER A 406 20.24 -55.32 -37.68
CA SER A 406 21.21 -54.57 -38.46
C SER A 406 22.59 -54.70 -37.82
N LYS A 407 23.64 -54.69 -38.64
CA LYS A 407 25.04 -54.87 -38.19
C LYS A 407 25.67 -53.60 -37.60
N ASP A 408 24.93 -52.49 -37.56
CA ASP A 408 25.44 -51.19 -37.15
C ASP A 408 24.94 -50.81 -35.74
N TYR A 409 25.85 -50.76 -34.77
CA TYR A 409 25.57 -50.26 -33.43
C TYR A 409 25.33 -48.74 -33.49
N VAL A 410 24.08 -48.30 -33.33
CA VAL A 410 23.77 -46.87 -33.28
C VAL A 410 23.96 -46.34 -31.87
N LYS A 411 24.96 -45.50 -31.67
CA LYS A 411 25.19 -44.80 -30.39
C LYS A 411 24.16 -43.67 -30.23
N MET A 412 23.15 -43.87 -29.39
CA MET A 412 22.05 -42.90 -29.17
C MET A 412 22.51 -41.67 -28.37
N TYR A 413 23.50 -41.83 -27.48
CA TYR A 413 24.15 -40.71 -26.81
C TYR A 413 25.48 -40.36 -27.47
N SER A 414 25.69 -39.09 -27.83
CA SER A 414 26.94 -38.65 -28.47
C SER A 414 28.19 -38.89 -27.61
N GLY A 415 28.05 -38.98 -26.28
CA GLY A 415 29.17 -39.12 -25.34
C GLY A 415 29.72 -37.78 -24.85
N VAL A 416 29.12 -36.67 -25.26
CA VAL A 416 29.47 -35.32 -24.81
C VAL A 416 28.23 -34.69 -24.16
N PRO A 417 28.34 -34.07 -22.97
CA PRO A 417 27.22 -33.38 -22.36
C PRO A 417 26.84 -32.13 -23.16
N TYR A 418 25.58 -31.69 -23.03
CA TYR A 418 25.12 -30.47 -23.68
C TYR A 418 25.98 -29.27 -23.22
N PRO A 419 26.49 -28.42 -24.13
CA PRO A 419 27.50 -27.41 -23.78
C PRO A 419 27.06 -26.38 -22.73
N PHE A 420 25.76 -26.08 -22.63
CA PHE A 420 25.25 -25.05 -21.73
C PHE A 420 23.85 -25.39 -21.22
N GLY A 421 23.76 -25.74 -19.94
CA GLY A 421 22.49 -26.05 -19.28
C GLY A 421 21.98 -27.47 -19.55
N LEU A 422 20.67 -27.67 -19.41
CA LEU A 422 20.02 -28.97 -19.64
C LEU A 422 19.76 -29.22 -21.12
N ASP A 423 19.98 -30.47 -21.55
CA ASP A 423 19.67 -30.90 -22.92
C ASP A 423 18.15 -30.78 -23.19
N PRO A 424 17.73 -30.15 -24.31
CA PRO A 424 16.33 -29.98 -24.67
C PRO A 424 15.50 -31.28 -24.70
N ILE A 425 16.13 -32.42 -24.97
CA ILE A 425 15.45 -33.73 -25.06
C ILE A 425 14.73 -34.11 -23.77
N TRP A 426 15.26 -33.69 -22.62
CA TRP A 426 14.66 -33.99 -21.31
C TRP A 426 13.29 -33.35 -21.14
N GLN A 427 12.95 -32.29 -21.89
CA GLN A 427 11.61 -31.71 -21.82
C GLN A 427 10.55 -32.57 -22.50
N LEU A 428 10.96 -33.37 -23.50
CA LEU A 428 10.11 -34.31 -24.22
C LEU A 428 10.00 -35.67 -23.51
N ALA A 429 10.97 -36.02 -22.67
CA ALA A 429 11.03 -37.31 -21.99
C ALA A 429 9.95 -37.45 -20.89
N GLU A 430 9.33 -38.62 -20.78
CA GLU A 430 8.36 -38.94 -19.72
C GLU A 430 9.03 -39.01 -18.34
N ASN A 431 10.28 -39.51 -18.28
CA ASN A 431 11.05 -39.67 -17.05
C ASN A 431 11.79 -38.40 -16.60
N LYS A 432 11.44 -37.22 -17.15
CA LYS A 432 12.11 -35.95 -16.84
C LYS A 432 12.11 -35.59 -15.36
N ILE A 433 11.04 -35.91 -14.64
CA ILE A 433 10.87 -35.54 -13.23
C ILE A 433 11.92 -36.27 -12.38
N THR A 434 12.15 -37.56 -12.65
CA THR A 434 13.13 -38.36 -11.92
C THR A 434 14.55 -37.82 -12.10
N PHE A 435 14.93 -37.47 -13.34
CA PHE A 435 16.24 -36.90 -13.64
C PHE A 435 16.41 -35.51 -13.03
N THR A 436 15.48 -34.59 -13.32
CA THR A 436 15.58 -33.19 -12.88
C THR A 436 15.50 -33.04 -11.37
N ASN A 437 14.70 -33.85 -10.67
CA ASN A 437 14.62 -33.83 -9.20
C ASN A 437 15.93 -34.32 -8.57
N SER A 438 16.50 -35.42 -9.08
CA SER A 438 17.80 -35.94 -8.62
C SER A 438 18.92 -34.91 -8.78
N MET A 439 18.95 -34.19 -9.92
CA MET A 439 19.90 -33.11 -10.16
C MET A 439 19.66 -31.92 -9.21
N LYS A 440 18.44 -31.41 -9.13
CA LYS A 440 18.09 -30.22 -8.33
C LYS A 440 18.35 -30.45 -6.83
N MET A 441 18.03 -31.63 -6.30
CA MET A 441 18.30 -31.97 -4.91
C MET A 441 19.81 -31.92 -4.59
N LYS A 442 20.65 -32.53 -5.43
CA LYS A 442 22.10 -32.52 -5.25
C LYS A 442 22.69 -31.12 -5.38
N PHE A 443 22.23 -30.35 -6.36
CA PHE A 443 22.66 -28.97 -6.56
C PHE A 443 22.29 -28.06 -5.37
N ALA A 444 21.08 -28.22 -4.82
CA ALA A 444 20.65 -27.48 -3.64
C ALA A 444 21.52 -27.78 -2.40
N ILE A 445 21.88 -29.06 -2.19
CA ILE A 445 22.79 -29.47 -1.11
C ILE A 445 24.17 -28.81 -1.29
N ILE A 446 24.73 -28.83 -2.50
CA ILE A 446 26.03 -28.22 -2.79
C ILE A 446 26.01 -26.72 -2.46
N ILE A 447 25.03 -25.98 -2.99
CA ILE A 447 24.91 -24.53 -2.73
C ILE A 447 24.73 -24.25 -1.23
N GLY A 448 23.86 -25.00 -0.57
CA GLY A 448 23.55 -24.78 0.85
C GLY A 448 24.77 -24.96 1.75
N ILE A 449 25.56 -26.01 1.54
CA ILE A 449 26.76 -26.26 2.35
C ILE A 449 27.85 -25.22 2.07
N PHE A 450 28.06 -24.82 0.80
CA PHE A 450 29.01 -23.74 0.49
C PHE A 450 28.59 -22.40 1.12
N GLN A 451 27.29 -22.08 1.12
CA GLN A 451 26.77 -20.88 1.76
C GLN A 451 26.94 -20.91 3.28
N MET A 452 26.66 -22.05 3.92
CA MET A 452 26.87 -22.21 5.36
C MET A 452 28.35 -22.16 5.73
N ALA A 453 29.22 -22.82 4.95
CA ALA A 453 30.66 -22.77 5.14
C ALA A 453 31.18 -21.34 5.04
N PHE A 454 30.69 -20.56 4.06
CA PHE A 454 31.01 -19.15 3.94
C PHE A 454 30.57 -18.34 5.18
N GLY A 455 29.36 -18.57 5.69
CA GLY A 455 28.87 -17.94 6.93
C GLY A 455 29.76 -18.23 8.14
N VAL A 456 30.12 -19.49 8.35
CA VAL A 456 31.03 -19.91 9.44
C VAL A 456 32.42 -19.30 9.24
N THR A 457 32.91 -19.20 8.00
CA THR A 457 34.20 -18.53 7.77
C THR A 457 34.15 -17.09 8.26
N LEU A 458 33.11 -16.31 7.97
CA LEU A 458 33.02 -14.91 8.42
C LEU A 458 33.11 -14.71 9.94
N SER A 459 32.71 -15.69 10.76
CA SER A 459 32.87 -15.59 12.22
C SER A 459 34.34 -15.50 12.65
N MET A 460 35.25 -16.15 11.91
CA MET A 460 36.69 -16.06 12.14
C MET A 460 37.20 -14.61 12.07
N TRP A 461 36.72 -13.82 11.11
CA TRP A 461 37.12 -12.42 10.96
C TRP A 461 36.62 -11.57 12.13
N ASN A 462 35.41 -11.85 12.64
CA ASN A 462 34.89 -11.19 13.83
C ASN A 462 35.77 -11.54 15.06
N HIS A 463 36.05 -12.81 15.32
CA HIS A 463 36.86 -13.19 16.48
C HIS A 463 38.29 -12.64 16.41
N LEU A 464 38.89 -12.60 15.22
CA LEU A 464 40.20 -11.99 15.00
C LEU A 464 40.15 -10.47 15.25
N PHE A 465 39.10 -9.81 14.78
CA PHE A 465 38.92 -8.37 14.94
C PHE A 465 38.73 -7.94 16.41
N PHE A 466 37.99 -8.72 17.20
CA PHE A 466 37.76 -8.47 18.63
C PHE A 466 38.84 -9.08 19.55
N ASN A 467 39.90 -9.69 19.00
CA ASN A 467 40.97 -10.39 19.74
C ASN A 467 40.46 -11.49 20.69
N HIS A 468 39.33 -12.13 20.36
CA HIS A 468 38.77 -13.25 21.12
C HIS A 468 39.40 -14.58 20.67
N HIS A 469 40.70 -14.76 20.94
CA HIS A 469 41.44 -15.95 20.50
C HIS A 469 40.86 -17.27 21.03
N TYR A 470 40.29 -17.27 22.24
CA TYR A 470 39.66 -18.47 22.82
C TYR A 470 38.47 -18.97 21.98
N ALA A 471 37.67 -18.06 21.42
CA ALA A 471 36.50 -18.41 20.62
C ALA A 471 36.90 -19.07 19.29
N ILE A 472 38.08 -18.74 18.76
CA ILE A 472 38.59 -19.38 17.55
C ILE A 472 38.81 -20.89 17.78
N PHE A 473 39.40 -21.26 18.91
CA PHE A 473 39.69 -22.66 19.22
C PHE A 473 38.48 -23.45 19.73
N VAL A 474 37.58 -22.80 20.47
CA VAL A 474 36.44 -23.48 21.12
C VAL A 474 35.19 -23.48 20.25
N GLU A 475 34.97 -22.45 19.44
CA GLU A 475 33.74 -22.29 18.66
C GLU A 475 34.00 -22.50 17.16
N PHE A 476 34.84 -21.68 16.55
CA PHE A 476 35.07 -21.71 15.10
C PHE A 476 35.66 -23.04 14.60
N LEU A 477 36.74 -23.50 15.24
CA LEU A 477 37.46 -24.69 14.79
C LEU A 477 36.59 -25.97 14.88
N PRO A 478 35.89 -26.26 15.99
CA PRO A 478 34.99 -27.41 16.05
C PRO A 478 33.83 -27.34 15.07
N GLN A 479 33.22 -26.16 14.89
CA GLN A 479 32.15 -25.96 13.90
C GLN A 479 32.63 -26.24 12.47
N LEU A 480 33.82 -25.74 12.11
CA LEU A 480 34.40 -25.93 10.79
C LEU A 480 34.75 -27.41 10.54
N ILE A 481 35.40 -28.07 11.51
CA ILE A 481 35.74 -29.50 11.40
C ILE A 481 34.49 -30.34 11.23
N PHE A 482 33.47 -30.11 12.07
CA PHE A 482 32.19 -30.82 11.98
C PHE A 482 31.54 -30.66 10.60
N LEU A 483 31.50 -29.44 10.08
CA LEU A 483 30.93 -29.15 8.76
C LEU A 483 31.71 -29.84 7.63
N ILE A 484 33.05 -29.81 7.69
CA ILE A 484 33.91 -30.42 6.67
C ILE A 484 33.78 -31.95 6.69
N CYS A 485 33.87 -32.58 7.86
CA CYS A 485 33.88 -34.03 7.98
C CYS A 485 32.58 -34.68 7.51
N ILE A 486 31.43 -34.09 7.78
CA ILE A 486 30.13 -34.69 7.43
C ILE A 486 29.63 -34.18 6.09
N PHE A 487 29.45 -32.87 5.97
CA PHE A 487 28.71 -32.28 4.86
C PHE A 487 29.61 -32.04 3.64
N PHE A 488 30.86 -31.61 3.84
CA PHE A 488 31.78 -31.47 2.70
C PHE A 488 32.18 -32.83 2.12
N TYR A 489 32.32 -33.86 2.95
CA TYR A 489 32.47 -35.24 2.47
C TYR A 489 31.31 -35.68 1.57
N LEU A 490 30.06 -35.35 1.92
CA LEU A 490 28.90 -35.60 1.07
C LEU A 490 29.01 -34.90 -0.30
N ILE A 491 29.52 -33.66 -0.35
CA ILE A 491 29.76 -32.96 -1.62
C ILE A 491 30.78 -33.73 -2.48
N ILE A 492 31.88 -34.18 -1.87
CA ILE A 492 32.92 -34.95 -2.57
C ILE A 492 32.30 -36.23 -3.15
N LEU A 493 31.47 -36.95 -2.39
CA LEU A 493 30.77 -38.14 -2.89
C LEU A 493 29.81 -37.84 -4.05
N ILE A 494 29.13 -36.68 -4.04
CA ILE A 494 28.28 -36.26 -5.16
C ILE A 494 29.11 -36.08 -6.44
N PHE A 495 30.21 -35.35 -6.37
CA PHE A 495 31.11 -35.13 -7.52
C PHE A 495 31.78 -36.42 -7.98
N TYR A 496 32.19 -37.28 -7.04
CA TYR A 496 32.74 -38.59 -7.36
C TYR A 496 31.70 -39.46 -8.08
N LYS A 497 30.46 -39.48 -7.58
CA LYS A 497 29.37 -40.23 -8.24
C LYS A 497 29.10 -39.72 -9.66
N TRP A 498 29.15 -38.40 -9.87
CA TRP A 498 28.93 -37.79 -11.19
C TRP A 498 30.04 -38.09 -12.22
N THR A 499 31.25 -38.40 -11.77
CA THR A 499 32.41 -38.62 -12.66
C THR A 499 32.74 -40.09 -12.88
N HIS A 500 32.46 -40.96 -11.90
CA HIS A 500 32.88 -42.37 -11.93
C HIS A 500 31.82 -43.33 -12.49
N TYR A 501 30.53 -43.03 -12.35
CA TYR A 501 29.45 -43.90 -12.83
C TYR A 501 28.87 -43.37 -14.14
N ASP A 502 28.91 -44.20 -15.18
CA ASP A 502 28.30 -43.95 -16.49
C ASP A 502 27.22 -45.00 -16.79
N GLY A 503 26.53 -44.89 -17.93
CA GLY A 503 25.44 -45.77 -18.35
C GLY A 503 25.79 -47.26 -18.37
N SER A 504 27.06 -47.63 -18.57
CA SER A 504 27.50 -49.04 -18.53
C SER A 504 27.54 -49.64 -17.12
N ASN A 505 27.70 -48.81 -16.09
CA ASN A 505 27.89 -49.24 -14.70
C ASN A 505 26.74 -48.75 -13.81
N ALA A 506 25.59 -48.39 -14.41
CA ALA A 506 24.45 -47.79 -13.72
C ALA A 506 23.85 -48.70 -12.65
N ASP A 507 23.78 -50.01 -12.91
CA ASP A 507 23.21 -51.03 -12.00
C ASP A 507 24.01 -51.17 -10.70
N ILE A 508 25.27 -50.74 -10.72
CA ILE A 508 26.25 -50.89 -9.64
C ILE A 508 26.31 -49.61 -8.79
N ALA A 509 25.64 -48.52 -9.20
CA ALA A 509 25.80 -47.20 -8.60
C ALA A 509 25.14 -47.11 -7.20
N PRO A 510 25.93 -46.92 -6.12
CA PRO A 510 25.41 -46.91 -4.74
C PRO A 510 24.58 -45.67 -4.44
N SER A 511 23.68 -45.77 -3.46
CA SER A 511 22.85 -44.65 -2.99
C SER A 511 23.62 -43.76 -2.01
N LEU A 512 23.68 -42.46 -2.29
CA LEU A 512 24.34 -41.46 -1.43
C LEU A 512 23.67 -41.36 -0.04
N LEU A 513 22.34 -41.47 0.00
CA LEU A 513 21.57 -41.31 1.23
C LEU A 513 21.76 -42.49 2.18
N ILE A 514 21.76 -43.72 1.65
CA ILE A 514 21.97 -44.93 2.45
C ILE A 514 23.39 -44.90 3.02
N HIS A 515 24.39 -44.56 2.21
CA HIS A 515 25.76 -44.43 2.69
C HIS A 515 25.92 -43.40 3.83
N LEU A 516 25.24 -42.25 3.75
CA LEU A 516 25.27 -41.25 4.81
C LEU A 516 24.61 -41.76 6.10
N ILE A 517 23.51 -42.50 5.99
CA ILE A 517 22.84 -43.14 7.13
C ILE A 517 23.75 -44.18 7.76
N ASP A 518 24.36 -45.05 6.95
CA ASP A 518 25.27 -46.11 7.42
C ASP A 518 26.51 -45.53 8.10
N MET A 519 27.04 -44.40 7.60
CA MET A 519 28.15 -43.67 8.23
C MET A 519 27.80 -43.19 9.64
N ILE A 520 26.56 -42.74 9.88
CA ILE A 520 26.12 -42.26 11.20
C ILE A 520 25.74 -43.43 12.11
N LEU A 521 25.11 -44.47 11.56
CA LEU A 521 24.69 -45.66 12.31
C LEU A 521 25.82 -46.67 12.54
N MET A 522 26.99 -46.47 11.92
CA MET A 522 28.14 -47.39 11.97
C MET A 522 27.79 -48.83 11.57
N SER A 523 26.88 -48.98 10.60
CA SER A 523 26.39 -50.26 10.10
C SER A 523 26.85 -50.48 8.67
N TYR A 524 27.83 -51.35 8.47
CA TYR A 524 28.41 -51.64 7.14
C TYR A 524 28.09 -53.07 6.72
N PRO A 525 26.98 -53.31 6.00
CA PRO A 525 26.62 -54.65 5.55
C PRO A 525 27.60 -55.14 4.47
N ASN A 526 28.08 -56.38 4.64
CA ASN A 526 29.04 -57.04 3.74
C ASN A 526 28.37 -57.73 2.52
N GLU A 527 27.06 -57.54 2.29
CA GLU A 527 26.36 -58.21 1.20
C GLU A 527 26.47 -57.46 -0.15
N PRO A 528 26.66 -58.16 -1.27
CA PRO A 528 27.11 -57.57 -2.54
C PRO A 528 26.04 -56.80 -3.33
N ALA A 529 24.79 -56.76 -2.88
CA ALA A 529 23.67 -56.29 -3.70
C ALA A 529 23.18 -54.86 -3.40
N SER A 530 23.41 -54.31 -2.19
CA SER A 530 22.82 -53.02 -1.78
C SER A 530 23.82 -51.97 -1.27
N SER A 531 25.05 -52.35 -0.91
CA SER A 531 26.05 -51.47 -0.26
C SER A 531 27.43 -51.55 -0.91
N LYS A 532 27.52 -51.45 -2.25
CA LYS A 532 28.83 -51.37 -2.91
C LYS A 532 29.55 -50.08 -2.54
N GLN A 533 30.83 -50.21 -2.20
CA GLN A 533 31.71 -49.08 -1.89
C GLN A 533 31.87 -48.19 -3.13
N PHE A 534 31.92 -46.87 -2.91
CA PHE A 534 32.22 -45.87 -3.93
C PHE A 534 33.68 -45.97 -4.39
N TYR A 535 34.63 -46.16 -3.47
CA TYR A 535 36.06 -46.27 -3.76
C TYR A 535 36.74 -47.30 -2.85
N PRO A 536 37.91 -47.85 -3.25
CA PRO A 536 38.65 -48.81 -2.43
C PRO A 536 39.11 -48.18 -1.09
N GLY A 537 38.78 -48.82 0.03
CA GLY A 537 39.16 -48.33 1.38
C GLY A 537 38.21 -47.28 1.96
N GLN A 538 36.95 -47.29 1.52
CA GLN A 538 35.90 -46.39 2.00
C GLN A 538 35.43 -46.71 3.42
#